data_AF-A0A0L0BCP6-F1
#
_entry.id   AF-A0A0L0BCP6-F1
#
_cell.length_a   1.000
_cell.length_b   1.000
_cell.length_c   1.000
_cell.angle_alpha   90.00
_cell.angle_beta   90.00
_cell.angle_gamma   90.00
#
_symmetry.space_group_name_H-M   'P 1'
#
loop_
_entity.id
_entity.type
_entity.pdbx_description
1 polymer ?
#
loop_
_entity_poly.entity_id
_entity_poly.type
_entity_poly.pdbx_seq_one_letter_code
_entity_poly.pdbx_strand_id
1 'polypeptide(L)'
;MTIRPHRRWSAPLARVISELCAPAVLVTVFILIAALGGTRGPVSALHAGTAVVFTTLVPLGGVLLLVRRGVLVDHHLSDRAQRAPVLAATLVSISVGIVLLVLLDAPWRVTGTVLCTVAGVVVVLVVNLWWKLSAHSAVAAFVTVGCISLIGPGAWTLTVMAFAVGWSRVRLGAHTPAQVVAGYAVGTLIGSGFAIFIP
;
A
#
# COMPACT_ATOMS: atom_id res chain seq x y z
N MET A 1 32.95 -5.50 -19.61
CA MET A 1 31.98 -6.18 -18.73
C MET A 1 30.59 -5.99 -19.32
N THR A 2 29.87 -7.07 -19.59
CA THR A 2 28.82 -7.19 -20.62
C THR A 2 27.48 -6.57 -20.20
N ILE A 3 27.02 -5.57 -20.95
CA ILE A 3 25.66 -5.03 -20.89
C ILE A 3 24.73 -6.06 -21.54
N ARG A 4 23.87 -6.71 -20.74
CA ARG A 4 22.87 -7.65 -21.28
C ARG A 4 21.77 -6.88 -22.02
N PRO A 5 21.38 -7.27 -23.23
CA PRO A 5 20.34 -6.58 -23.98
C PRO A 5 18.97 -6.91 -23.36
N HIS A 6 18.42 -5.98 -22.56
CA HIS A 6 17.07 -6.14 -22.02
C HIS A 6 16.04 -5.94 -23.14
N ARG A 7 15.27 -7.00 -23.46
CA ARG A 7 14.10 -6.99 -24.38
C ARG A 7 13.24 -5.73 -24.16
N ARG A 8 13.21 -4.86 -25.19
CA ARG A 8 12.70 -3.47 -25.19
C ARG A 8 11.23 -3.30 -24.73
N TRP A 9 10.39 -4.34 -24.80
CA TRP A 9 8.95 -4.26 -24.51
C TRP A 9 8.56 -4.53 -23.04
N SER A 10 9.42 -5.19 -22.27
CA SER A 10 9.09 -5.60 -20.89
C SER A 10 9.30 -4.51 -19.83
N ALA A 11 10.19 -3.55 -20.09
CA ALA A 11 10.51 -2.48 -19.15
C ALA A 11 9.42 -1.37 -19.07
N PRO A 12 8.76 -0.97 -20.17
CA PRO A 12 7.61 -0.06 -20.11
C PRO A 12 6.44 -0.67 -19.32
N LEU A 13 6.08 -1.92 -19.63
CA LEU A 13 4.97 -2.60 -18.94
C LEU A 13 5.22 -2.74 -17.43
N ALA A 14 6.44 -3.13 -17.03
CA ALA A 14 6.79 -3.23 -15.61
C ALA A 14 6.65 -1.87 -14.90
N ARG A 15 7.06 -0.76 -15.54
CA ARG A 15 6.86 0.59 -14.98
C ARG A 15 5.39 0.94 -14.83
N VAL A 16 4.58 0.71 -15.86
CA VAL A 16 3.12 0.96 -15.81
C VAL A 16 2.48 0.19 -14.65
N ILE A 17 2.79 -1.09 -14.50
CA ILE A 17 2.29 -1.91 -13.37
C ILE A 17 2.78 -1.35 -12.03
N SER A 18 4.04 -0.92 -11.93
CA SER A 18 4.59 -0.39 -10.68
C SER A 18 3.89 0.90 -10.24
N GLU A 19 3.55 1.78 -11.19
CA GLU A 19 2.89 3.06 -10.88
C GLU A 19 1.39 2.88 -10.63
N LEU A 20 0.69 2.14 -11.49
CA LEU A 20 -0.75 1.91 -11.33
C LEU A 20 -1.08 1.09 -10.10
N CYS A 21 -0.20 0.17 -9.71
CA CYS A 21 -0.35 -0.64 -8.51
C CYS A 21 0.57 -0.17 -7.38
N ALA A 22 0.95 1.11 -7.37
CA ALA A 22 1.68 1.70 -6.27
C ALA A 22 0.86 1.59 -4.97
N PRO A 23 1.52 1.45 -3.79
CA PRO A 23 0.86 1.29 -2.51
C PRO A 23 -0.27 2.31 -2.24
N ALA A 24 -0.03 3.58 -2.55
CA ALA A 24 -1.03 4.64 -2.36
C ALA A 24 -2.30 4.41 -3.19
N VAL A 25 -2.17 3.92 -4.42
CA VAL A 25 -3.32 3.63 -5.31
C VAL A 25 -4.10 2.45 -4.78
N LEU A 26 -3.42 1.33 -4.48
CA LEU A 26 -4.07 0.11 -4.01
C LEU A 26 -4.77 0.31 -2.66
N VAL A 27 -4.13 0.99 -1.70
CA VAL A 27 -4.73 1.31 -0.40
C VAL A 27 -5.92 2.25 -0.57
N THR A 28 -5.82 3.26 -1.44
CA THR A 28 -6.96 4.17 -1.72
C THR A 28 -8.16 3.39 -2.22
N VAL A 29 -7.97 2.55 -3.25
CA VAL A 29 -9.06 1.73 -3.81
C VAL A 29 -9.64 0.79 -2.75
N PHE A 30 -8.78 0.17 -1.94
CA PHE A 30 -9.24 -0.75 -0.88
C PHE A 30 -10.08 -0.04 0.19
N ILE A 31 -9.65 1.14 0.65
CA ILE A 31 -10.42 1.98 1.59
C ILE A 31 -11.79 2.33 1.00
N LEU A 32 -11.84 2.71 -0.28
CA LEU A 32 -13.10 3.04 -0.94
C LEU A 32 -14.03 1.81 -1.01
N ILE A 33 -13.51 0.63 -1.35
CA ILE A 33 -14.28 -0.62 -1.34
C ILE A 33 -14.83 -0.90 0.07
N ALA A 34 -13.98 -0.79 1.11
CA ALA A 34 -14.38 -1.02 2.50
C ALA A 34 -15.47 -0.04 2.97
N ALA A 35 -15.40 1.23 2.55
CA ALA A 35 -16.40 2.24 2.89
C ALA A 35 -17.72 2.05 2.14
N LEU A 36 -17.67 1.67 0.85
CA LEU A 36 -18.85 1.47 0.01
C LEU A 36 -19.68 0.22 0.38
N GLY A 37 -19.06 -0.77 1.02
CA GLY A 37 -19.74 -1.96 1.55
C GLY A 37 -20.61 -1.69 2.79
N GLY A 38 -20.53 -0.49 3.37
CA GLY A 38 -21.33 -0.08 4.53
C GLY A 38 -22.56 0.76 4.16
N THR A 39 -22.84 1.77 4.99
CA THR A 39 -23.96 2.70 4.79
C THR A 39 -23.70 3.64 3.61
N ARG A 40 -24.71 3.90 2.77
CA ARG A 40 -24.65 4.89 1.68
C ARG A 40 -25.12 6.26 2.19
N GLY A 41 -24.39 7.32 1.86
CA GLY A 41 -24.77 8.70 2.21
C GLY A 41 -23.58 9.64 2.39
N PRO A 42 -23.80 10.94 2.59
CA PRO A 42 -22.74 11.94 2.73
C PRO A 42 -21.80 11.67 3.91
N VAL A 43 -22.32 11.07 4.98
CA VAL A 43 -21.52 10.67 6.16
C VAL A 43 -20.51 9.57 5.80
N SER A 44 -20.89 8.59 4.97
CA SER A 44 -19.96 7.55 4.49
C SER A 44 -18.89 8.12 3.56
N ALA A 45 -19.26 9.11 2.72
CA ALA A 45 -18.30 9.84 1.91
C ALA A 45 -17.30 10.64 2.75
N LEU A 46 -17.75 11.20 3.89
CA LEU A 46 -16.87 11.87 4.85
C LEU A 46 -15.87 10.87 5.46
N HIS A 47 -16.33 9.72 5.98
CA HIS A 47 -15.44 8.71 6.56
C HIS A 47 -14.41 8.20 5.54
N ALA A 48 -14.86 7.85 4.33
CA ALA A 48 -14.00 7.43 3.23
C ALA A 48 -12.99 8.52 2.86
N GLY A 49 -13.46 9.77 2.75
CA GLY A 49 -12.65 10.93 2.45
C GLY A 49 -11.56 11.16 3.51
N THR A 50 -11.92 11.14 4.79
CA THR A 50 -10.96 11.24 5.90
C THR A 50 -9.93 10.13 5.84
N ALA A 51 -10.36 8.88 5.68
CA ALA A 51 -9.45 7.74 5.58
C ALA A 51 -8.47 7.88 4.41
N VAL A 52 -8.96 8.21 3.21
CA VAL A 52 -8.13 8.40 2.00
C VAL A 52 -7.17 9.57 2.16
N VAL A 53 -7.65 10.73 2.62
CA VAL A 53 -6.83 11.93 2.76
C VAL A 53 -5.63 11.66 3.67
N PHE A 54 -5.86 11.12 4.86
CA PHE A 54 -4.79 10.95 5.85
C PHE A 54 -3.93 9.71 5.62
N THR A 55 -4.46 8.68 4.95
CA THR A 55 -3.71 7.44 4.70
C THR A 55 -2.92 7.48 3.40
N THR A 56 -3.39 8.20 2.38
CA THR A 56 -2.77 8.18 1.06
C THR A 56 -2.43 9.56 0.52
N LEU A 57 -3.38 10.51 0.49
CA LEU A 57 -3.16 11.79 -0.20
C LEU A 57 -2.15 12.69 0.52
N VAL A 58 -2.26 12.83 1.84
CA VAL A 58 -1.31 13.63 2.64
C VAL A 58 0.10 13.02 2.59
N PRO A 59 0.31 11.72 2.87
CA PRO A 59 1.63 11.09 2.76
C PRO A 59 2.23 11.20 1.35
N LEU A 60 1.45 10.84 0.31
CA LEU A 60 1.93 10.90 -1.07
C LEU A 60 2.20 12.34 -1.51
N GLY A 61 1.31 13.28 -1.19
CA GLY A 61 1.48 14.70 -1.46
C GLY A 61 2.74 15.25 -0.80
N GLY A 62 3.01 14.86 0.45
CA GLY A 62 4.25 15.20 1.16
C GLY A 62 5.49 14.68 0.44
N VAL A 63 5.50 13.40 0.05
CA VAL A 63 6.61 12.82 -0.73
C VAL A 63 6.81 13.55 -2.05
N LEU A 64 5.75 13.77 -2.83
CA LEU A 64 5.83 14.45 -4.12
C LEU A 64 6.32 15.90 -3.97
N LEU A 65 5.90 16.61 -2.92
CA LEU A 65 6.38 17.95 -2.62
C LEU A 65 7.88 17.95 -2.30
N LEU A 66 8.34 16.99 -1.49
CA LEU A 66 9.76 16.88 -1.14
C LEU A 66 10.63 16.48 -2.33
N VAL A 67 10.12 15.63 -3.24
CA VAL A 67 10.78 15.33 -4.53
C VAL A 67 10.87 16.59 -5.38
N ARG A 68 9.78 17.36 -5.52
CA ARG A 68 9.77 18.63 -6.28
C ARG A 68 10.73 19.67 -5.71
N ARG A 69 10.98 19.65 -4.40
CA ARG A 69 11.94 20.52 -3.71
C ARG A 69 13.38 19.99 -3.77
N GLY A 70 13.63 18.84 -4.41
CA GLY A 70 14.95 18.21 -4.49
C GLY A 70 15.45 17.60 -3.17
N VAL A 71 14.58 17.46 -2.17
CA VAL A 71 14.92 16.87 -0.86
C VAL A 71 14.94 15.35 -0.94
N LEU A 72 14.00 14.76 -1.69
CA LEU A 72 13.95 13.32 -1.98
C LEU A 72 14.41 13.05 -3.40
N VAL A 73 15.09 11.93 -3.61
CA VAL A 73 15.58 11.53 -4.94
C VAL A 73 14.42 11.18 -5.87
N ASP A 74 13.48 10.39 -5.36
CA ASP A 74 12.29 9.93 -6.08
C ASP A 74 11.20 9.49 -5.09
N HIS A 75 9.96 9.32 -5.58
CA HIS A 75 8.83 8.89 -4.75
C HIS A 75 8.85 7.40 -4.38
N HIS A 76 9.68 6.60 -5.04
CA HIS A 76 9.89 5.19 -4.68
C HIS A 76 10.86 5.02 -3.50
N LEU A 77 11.41 6.12 -2.98
CA LEU A 77 12.34 6.14 -1.86
C LEU A 77 13.53 5.20 -2.12
N SER A 78 14.18 5.38 -3.27
CA SER A 78 15.35 4.58 -3.64
C SER A 78 16.46 4.65 -2.60
N ASP A 79 16.69 5.83 -2.02
CA ASP A 79 17.60 6.02 -0.89
C ASP A 79 17.01 5.44 0.41
N ARG A 80 17.76 4.54 1.04
CA ARG A 80 17.36 3.87 2.28
C ARG A 80 17.30 4.85 3.46
N ALA A 81 18.15 5.88 3.49
CA ALA A 81 18.17 6.87 4.57
C ALA A 81 16.88 7.71 4.60
N GLN A 82 16.26 7.92 3.44
CA GLN A 82 15.02 8.69 3.28
C GLN A 82 13.76 7.92 3.69
N ARG A 83 13.82 6.58 3.79
CA ARG A 83 12.65 5.73 4.05
C ARG A 83 12.08 5.91 5.45
N ALA A 84 12.92 5.83 6.48
CA ALA A 84 12.45 5.86 7.86
C ALA A 84 11.74 7.18 8.21
N PRO A 85 12.28 8.37 7.86
CA PRO A 85 11.57 9.64 8.09
C PRO A 85 10.24 9.72 7.35
N VAL A 86 10.18 9.26 6.10
CA VAL A 86 8.94 9.30 5.31
C VAL A 86 7.88 8.34 5.86
N LEU A 87 8.28 7.12 6.22
CA LEU A 87 7.37 6.15 6.85
C LEU A 87 6.90 6.63 8.23
N ALA A 88 7.77 7.27 9.03
CA ALA A 88 7.38 7.88 10.30
C ALA A 88 6.37 9.03 10.10
N ALA A 89 6.63 9.94 9.15
CA ALA A 89 5.68 11.00 8.80
C ALA A 89 4.34 10.45 8.29
N THR A 90 4.39 9.34 7.55
CA THR A 90 3.20 8.61 7.10
C THR A 90 2.40 8.07 8.29
N LEU A 91 3.06 7.47 9.28
CA LEU A 91 2.42 7.00 10.52
C LEU A 91 1.78 8.14 11.32
N VAL A 92 2.42 9.31 11.40
CA VAL A 92 1.83 10.49 12.04
C VAL A 92 0.56 10.92 11.31
N SER A 93 0.62 11.03 9.98
CA SER A 93 -0.57 11.38 9.16
C SER A 93 -1.72 10.39 9.38
N ILE A 94 -1.43 9.09 9.31
CA ILE A 94 -2.45 8.06 9.51
C ILE A 94 -3.02 8.11 10.94
N SER A 95 -2.18 8.36 11.95
CA SER A 95 -2.62 8.45 13.35
C SER A 95 -3.62 9.59 13.54
N VAL A 96 -3.37 10.76 12.94
CA VAL A 96 -4.34 11.86 12.91
C VAL A 96 -5.64 11.43 12.22
N GLY A 97 -5.53 10.74 11.09
CA GLY A 97 -6.69 10.18 10.38
C GLY A 97 -7.52 9.23 11.24
N ILE A 98 -6.88 8.32 11.98
CA ILE A 98 -7.55 7.39 12.90
C ILE A 98 -8.28 8.15 14.01
N VAL A 99 -7.62 9.14 14.64
CA VAL A 99 -8.26 9.96 15.68
C VAL A 99 -9.50 10.64 15.12
N LEU A 100 -9.43 11.22 13.92
CA LEU A 100 -10.59 11.84 13.27
C LEU A 100 -11.68 10.83 12.95
N LEU A 101 -11.34 9.64 12.44
CA LEU A 101 -12.32 8.58 12.17
C LEU A 101 -13.06 8.15 13.43
N VAL A 102 -12.36 8.02 14.56
CA VAL A 102 -12.96 7.69 15.86
C VAL A 102 -13.88 8.82 16.33
N LEU A 103 -13.45 10.08 16.22
CA LEU A 103 -14.28 11.24 16.60
C LEU A 103 -15.52 11.40 15.70
N LEU A 104 -15.45 10.95 14.46
CA LEU A 104 -16.56 10.95 13.50
C LEU A 104 -17.45 9.69 13.59
N ASP A 105 -17.21 8.82 14.57
CA ASP A 105 -17.91 7.54 14.76
C ASP A 105 -17.91 6.69 13.47
N ALA A 106 -16.75 6.63 12.81
CA ALA A 106 -16.61 5.91 11.56
C ALA A 106 -16.82 4.40 11.78
N PRO A 107 -17.49 3.70 10.84
CA PRO A 107 -17.71 2.26 10.95
C PRO A 107 -16.41 1.50 11.16
N TRP A 108 -16.45 0.47 12.01
CA TRP A 108 -15.29 -0.37 12.31
C TRP A 108 -14.62 -0.93 11.04
N ARG A 109 -15.40 -1.21 9.99
CA ARG A 109 -14.87 -1.64 8.68
C ARG A 109 -13.83 -0.66 8.12
N VAL A 110 -14.11 0.64 8.13
CA VAL A 110 -13.20 1.68 7.58
C VAL A 110 -12.01 1.89 8.51
N THR A 111 -12.25 2.06 9.81
CA THR A 111 -11.19 2.27 10.80
C THR A 111 -10.25 1.07 10.88
N GLY A 112 -10.80 -0.14 10.83
CA GLY A 112 -10.07 -1.40 10.79
C GLY A 112 -9.17 -1.51 9.55
N THR A 113 -9.66 -1.13 8.36
CA THR A 113 -8.83 -1.07 7.15
C THR A 113 -7.60 -0.17 7.34
N VAL A 114 -7.81 1.01 7.94
CA VAL A 114 -6.71 1.96 8.22
C VAL A 114 -5.74 1.39 9.26
N LEU A 115 -6.23 0.74 10.32
CA LEU A 115 -5.40 0.08 11.33
C LEU A 115 -4.55 -1.05 10.74
N CYS A 116 -5.10 -1.88 9.85
CA CYS A 116 -4.32 -2.90 9.14
C CYS A 116 -3.25 -2.27 8.23
N THR A 117 -3.54 -1.12 7.63
CA THR A 117 -2.54 -0.35 6.86
C THR A 117 -1.41 0.14 7.76
N VAL A 118 -1.72 0.65 8.97
CA VAL A 118 -0.71 1.01 9.98
C VAL A 118 0.15 -0.19 10.33
N ALA A 119 -0.45 -1.35 10.61
CA ALA A 119 0.29 -2.58 10.92
C ALA A 119 1.28 -2.92 9.79
N GLY A 120 0.86 -2.81 8.53
CA GLY A 120 1.74 -2.99 7.37
C GLY A 120 2.90 -1.99 7.33
N VAL A 121 2.63 -0.71 7.54
CA VAL A 121 3.66 0.34 7.56
C VAL A 121 4.67 0.10 8.69
N VAL A 122 4.20 -0.26 9.89
CA VAL A 122 5.07 -0.57 11.04
C VAL A 122 5.94 -1.78 10.74
N VAL A 123 5.38 -2.88 10.22
CA VAL A 123 6.17 -4.07 9.86
C VAL A 123 7.21 -3.72 8.79
N VAL A 124 6.83 -2.99 7.75
CA VAL A 124 7.76 -2.53 6.70
C VAL A 124 8.87 -1.68 7.30
N LEU A 125 8.55 -0.72 8.17
CA LEU A 125 9.52 0.17 8.81
C LEU A 125 10.51 -0.63 9.66
N VAL A 126 10.02 -1.48 10.55
CA VAL A 126 10.83 -2.29 11.46
C VAL A 126 11.72 -3.25 10.69
N VAL A 127 11.16 -4.03 9.75
CA VAL A 127 11.95 -4.98 8.96
C VAL A 127 13.02 -4.25 8.13
N ASN A 128 12.68 -3.09 7.54
CA ASN A 128 13.62 -2.28 6.74
C ASN A 128 14.82 -1.75 7.52
N LEU A 129 14.82 -1.76 8.86
CA LEU A 129 15.99 -1.42 9.67
C LEU A 129 17.14 -2.40 9.41
N TRP A 130 16.83 -3.69 9.23
CA TRP A 130 17.84 -4.73 9.02
C TRP A 130 17.83 -5.29 7.60
N TRP A 131 16.65 -5.47 6.98
CA TRP A 131 16.50 -6.12 5.68
C TRP A 131 15.39 -5.49 4.82
N LYS A 132 15.64 -5.31 3.53
CA LYS A 132 14.70 -4.59 2.64
C LYS A 132 13.47 -5.44 2.33
N LEU A 133 12.28 -5.04 2.80
CA LEU A 133 11.01 -5.67 2.46
C LEU A 133 10.33 -4.94 1.27
N SER A 134 9.66 -5.70 0.39
CA SER A 134 8.88 -5.12 -0.71
C SER A 134 7.51 -4.64 -0.24
N ALA A 135 7.37 -3.35 0.05
CA ALA A 135 6.09 -2.74 0.43
C ALA A 135 5.02 -2.87 -0.67
N HIS A 136 5.42 -2.79 -1.96
CA HIS A 136 4.50 -2.98 -3.08
C HIS A 136 3.89 -4.38 -3.07
N SER A 137 4.71 -5.41 -2.85
CA SER A 137 4.26 -6.80 -2.78
C SER A 137 3.39 -7.04 -1.55
N ALA A 138 3.77 -6.48 -0.40
CA ALA A 138 2.97 -6.57 0.83
C ALA A 138 1.58 -5.94 0.67
N VAL A 139 1.50 -4.71 0.16
CA VAL A 139 0.21 -4.04 -0.05
C VAL A 139 -0.62 -4.75 -1.11
N ALA A 140 0.00 -5.23 -2.19
CA ALA A 140 -0.71 -5.99 -3.21
C ALA A 140 -1.37 -7.25 -2.64
N ALA A 141 -0.63 -8.06 -1.88
CA ALA A 141 -1.20 -9.26 -1.24
C ALA A 141 -2.26 -8.92 -0.19
N PHE A 142 -2.01 -7.90 0.65
CA PHE A 142 -2.97 -7.42 1.64
C PHE A 142 -4.30 -7.02 0.99
N VAL A 143 -4.27 -6.19 -0.05
CA VAL A 143 -5.46 -5.73 -0.76
C VAL A 143 -6.15 -6.89 -1.48
N THR A 144 -5.42 -7.83 -2.09
CA THR A 144 -6.01 -9.02 -2.69
C THR A 144 -6.82 -9.82 -1.66
N VAL A 145 -6.22 -10.17 -0.51
CA VAL A 145 -6.88 -10.96 0.53
C VAL A 145 -8.05 -10.18 1.15
N GLY A 146 -7.86 -8.90 1.45
CA GLY A 146 -8.91 -8.05 1.98
C GLY A 146 -10.11 -7.93 1.04
N CYS A 147 -9.88 -7.74 -0.26
CA CYS A 147 -10.95 -7.71 -1.26
C CYS A 147 -11.68 -9.06 -1.38
N ILE A 148 -10.96 -10.19 -1.35
CA ILE A 148 -11.60 -11.52 -1.32
C ILE A 148 -12.54 -11.65 -0.12
N SER A 149 -12.15 -11.10 1.04
CA SER A 149 -13.01 -11.08 2.23
C SER A 149 -14.24 -10.18 2.09
N LEU A 150 -14.09 -8.99 1.49
CA LEU A 150 -15.17 -7.99 1.43
C LEU A 150 -16.19 -8.24 0.31
N ILE A 151 -15.71 -8.63 -0.87
CA ILE A 151 -16.54 -8.73 -2.08
C ILE A 151 -16.59 -10.15 -2.65
N GLY A 152 -16.03 -11.12 -1.93
CA GLY A 152 -16.18 -12.55 -2.21
C GLY A 152 -15.23 -13.13 -3.26
N PRO A 153 -15.46 -14.39 -3.68
CA PRO A 153 -14.54 -15.15 -4.52
C PRO A 153 -14.24 -14.53 -5.89
N GLY A 154 -15.10 -13.65 -6.42
CA GLY A 154 -14.82 -12.94 -7.68
C GLY A 154 -13.51 -12.13 -7.64
N ALA A 155 -13.06 -11.71 -6.46
CA ALA A 155 -11.81 -10.98 -6.27
C ALA A 155 -10.55 -11.85 -6.36
N TRP A 156 -10.65 -13.19 -6.51
CA TRP A 156 -9.47 -14.05 -6.71
C TRP A 156 -8.61 -13.64 -7.91
N THR A 157 -9.21 -12.99 -8.91
CA THR A 157 -8.51 -12.40 -10.06
C THR A 157 -7.44 -11.37 -9.66
N LEU A 158 -7.59 -10.70 -8.51
CA LEU A 158 -6.58 -9.77 -7.97
C LEU A 158 -5.27 -10.48 -7.59
N THR A 159 -5.27 -11.80 -7.45
CA THR A 159 -4.03 -12.57 -7.25
C THR A 159 -3.09 -12.42 -8.45
N VAL A 160 -3.64 -12.33 -9.66
CA VAL A 160 -2.85 -12.07 -10.88
C VAL A 160 -2.20 -10.69 -10.80
N MET A 161 -2.94 -9.68 -10.32
CA MET A 161 -2.41 -8.34 -10.09
C MET A 161 -1.28 -8.38 -9.05
N ALA A 162 -1.44 -9.13 -7.96
CA ALA A 162 -0.39 -9.25 -6.94
C ALA A 162 0.90 -9.82 -7.53
N PHE A 163 0.81 -10.95 -8.25
CA PHE A 163 1.96 -11.53 -8.95
C PHE A 163 2.58 -10.59 -9.98
N ALA A 164 1.76 -9.86 -10.74
CA ALA A 164 2.24 -8.87 -11.70
C ALA A 164 3.05 -7.74 -11.02
N VAL A 165 2.63 -7.31 -9.83
CA VAL A 165 3.39 -6.33 -9.03
C VAL A 165 4.74 -6.89 -8.63
N GLY A 166 4.82 -8.09 -8.03
CA GLY A 166 6.12 -8.64 -7.65
C GLY A 166 7.03 -8.90 -8.86
N TRP A 167 6.48 -9.37 -9.97
CA TRP A 167 7.22 -9.49 -11.22
C TRP A 167 7.79 -8.14 -11.65
N SER A 168 6.99 -7.08 -11.63
CA SER A 168 7.44 -5.72 -11.94
C SER A 168 8.60 -5.29 -11.04
N ARG A 169 8.49 -5.50 -9.71
CA ARG A 169 9.53 -5.09 -8.75
C ARG A 169 10.86 -5.83 -8.98
N VAL A 170 10.82 -7.11 -9.30
CA VAL A 170 12.04 -7.87 -9.67
C VAL A 170 12.57 -7.41 -11.03
N ARG A 171 11.68 -7.21 -12.01
CA ARG A 171 12.06 -6.84 -13.38
C ARG A 171 12.71 -5.47 -13.47
N LEU A 172 12.25 -4.52 -12.66
CA LEU A 172 12.83 -3.18 -12.54
C LEU A 172 14.10 -3.16 -11.67
N GLY A 173 14.54 -4.31 -11.13
CA GLY A 173 15.71 -4.39 -10.24
C GLY A 173 15.49 -3.74 -8.88
N ALA A 174 14.24 -3.38 -8.53
CA ALA A 174 13.94 -2.70 -7.29
C ALA A 174 14.03 -3.63 -6.07
N HIS A 175 13.72 -4.91 -6.24
CA HIS A 175 13.73 -5.93 -5.18
C HIS A 175 14.20 -7.29 -5.70
N THR A 176 14.73 -8.13 -4.81
CA THR A 176 14.99 -9.54 -5.11
C THR A 176 13.72 -10.39 -4.96
N PRO A 177 13.66 -11.59 -5.57
CA PRO A 177 12.52 -12.49 -5.39
C PRO A 177 12.21 -12.80 -3.91
N ALA A 178 13.24 -13.00 -3.08
CA ALA A 178 13.07 -13.25 -1.65
C ALA A 178 12.37 -12.08 -0.92
N GLN A 179 12.73 -10.84 -1.25
CA GLN A 179 12.11 -9.64 -0.67
C GLN A 179 10.65 -9.47 -1.11
N VAL A 180 10.32 -9.90 -2.32
CA VAL A 180 8.95 -9.93 -2.86
C VAL A 180 8.12 -11.00 -2.16
N VAL A 181 8.64 -12.22 -2.03
CA VAL A 181 7.95 -13.33 -1.34
C VAL A 181 7.71 -12.99 0.13
N ALA A 182 8.70 -12.43 0.83
CA ALA A 182 8.51 -11.97 2.21
C ALA A 182 7.45 -10.86 2.29
N GLY A 183 7.42 -9.94 1.32
CA GLY A 183 6.35 -8.95 1.19
C GLY A 183 4.98 -9.60 1.09
N TYR A 184 4.80 -10.57 0.17
CA TYR A 184 3.54 -11.30 0.05
C TYR A 184 3.14 -12.01 1.34
N ALA A 185 4.07 -12.68 2.02
CA ALA A 185 3.79 -13.36 3.28
C ALA A 185 3.25 -12.40 4.35
N VAL A 186 3.90 -11.25 4.53
CA VAL A 186 3.45 -10.20 5.46
C VAL A 186 2.08 -9.66 5.04
N GLY A 187 1.91 -9.33 3.76
CA GLY A 187 0.67 -8.79 3.22
C GLY A 187 -0.51 -9.74 3.41
N THR A 188 -0.33 -11.01 3.07
CA THR A 188 -1.33 -12.07 3.26
C THR A 188 -1.67 -12.24 4.73
N LEU A 189 -0.68 -12.25 5.63
CA LEU A 189 -0.93 -12.40 7.07
C LEU A 189 -1.80 -11.25 7.61
N ILE A 190 -1.48 -10.01 7.25
CA ILE A 190 -2.27 -8.83 7.65
C ILE A 190 -3.66 -8.90 7.01
N GLY A 191 -3.75 -9.30 5.74
CA GLY A 191 -5.02 -9.45 5.03
C GLY A 191 -5.92 -10.53 5.63
N SER A 192 -5.34 -11.65 6.07
CA SER A 192 -6.07 -12.69 6.81
C SER A 192 -6.53 -12.18 8.17
N GLY A 193 -5.70 -11.41 8.88
CA GLY A 193 -6.12 -10.72 10.10
C GLY A 193 -7.30 -9.79 9.84
N PHE A 194 -7.24 -8.99 8.78
CA PHE A 194 -8.37 -8.16 8.34
C PHE A 194 -9.63 -9.01 8.12
N ALA A 195 -9.53 -10.09 7.37
CA ALA A 195 -10.67 -10.96 7.08
C ALA A 195 -11.30 -11.62 8.32
N ILE A 196 -10.50 -11.89 9.36
CA ILE A 196 -10.96 -12.52 10.60
C ILE A 196 -11.61 -11.49 11.54
N PHE A 197 -11.00 -10.31 11.70
CA PHE A 197 -11.38 -9.34 12.73
C PHE A 197 -12.22 -8.16 12.21
N ILE A 198 -12.30 -8.00 10.89
CA ILE A 198 -13.00 -6.89 10.23
C ILE A 198 -13.89 -7.46 9.10
N PRO A 199 -14.91 -8.26 9.46
CA PRO A 199 -15.83 -8.86 8.50
C PRO A 199 -16.75 -7.82 7.87
#